data_AF-A0A4Q4CLK2-F1
#
_entry.id   AF-A0A4Q4CLK2-F1
#
_cell.length_a   1.000
_cell.length_b   1.000
_cell.length_c   1.000
_cell.angle_alpha   90.00
_cell.angle_beta   90.00
_cell.angle_gamma   90.00
#
_symmetry.space_group_name_H-M   'P 1'
#
loop_
_entity.id
_entity.type
_entity.pdbx_description
1 polymer ?
#
loop_
_entity_poly.entity_id
_entity_poly.type
_entity_poly.pdbx_seq_one_letter_code
_entity_poly.pdbx_strand_id
1 'polypeptide(L)'
;MSDRAPRLDAPRDLRRRRLRRPAYDTDRFGVFAEQFARFMGTATFLLYMTLFVAFWVVWNFTAPADWRFDDYPYIFLTLILSLQASYAAPLILLAQNRQEARDRVIAEQDRQADARAHADMEFLAREVASLRMSLGETTTRDFLRSELRSLLNELDERAHPPESDEDDYEEG
;
A
#
# COMPACT_ATOMS: atom_id res chain seq x y z
N MET A 1 11.75 -23.67 -59.80
CA MET A 1 11.84 -22.40 -59.05
C MET A 1 10.50 -21.70 -59.22
N SER A 2 9.57 -21.62 -58.26
CA SER A 2 9.56 -21.98 -56.85
C SER A 2 8.12 -22.31 -56.47
N ASP A 3 7.96 -23.36 -55.67
CA ASP A 3 6.72 -23.80 -55.05
C ASP A 3 6.32 -22.78 -53.97
N ARG A 4 5.12 -22.19 -54.04
CA ARG A 4 4.64 -21.24 -53.03
C ARG A 4 3.76 -21.98 -52.04
N ALA A 5 4.38 -22.48 -50.98
CA ALA A 5 3.67 -22.98 -49.81
C ALA A 5 2.77 -21.89 -49.20
N PRO A 6 1.51 -22.20 -48.84
CA PRO A 6 0.66 -21.28 -48.11
C PRO A 6 1.16 -21.20 -46.66
N ARG A 7 1.55 -20.00 -46.22
CA ARG A 7 1.95 -19.71 -44.84
C ARG A 7 0.80 -20.04 -43.89
N LEU A 8 0.96 -21.13 -43.14
CA LEU A 8 0.12 -21.55 -42.03
C LEU A 8 0.75 -21.03 -40.73
N ASP A 9 0.64 -19.72 -40.48
CA ASP A 9 0.98 -19.15 -39.17
C ASP A 9 0.09 -17.95 -38.89
N ALA A 10 -1.13 -18.25 -38.45
CA ALA A 10 -1.91 -17.34 -37.63
C ALA A 10 -2.48 -18.20 -36.50
N PRO A 11 -2.09 -17.99 -35.23
CA PRO A 11 -2.78 -18.65 -34.14
C PRO A 11 -4.24 -18.22 -34.21
N ARG A 12 -5.11 -19.18 -34.56
CA ARG A 12 -6.56 -19.02 -34.43
C ARG A 12 -6.82 -18.78 -32.96
N ASP A 13 -7.08 -17.52 -32.59
CA ASP A 13 -7.72 -17.16 -31.34
C ASP A 13 -9.08 -17.85 -31.29
N LEU A 14 -9.06 -19.07 -30.75
CA LEU A 14 -10.23 -19.86 -30.43
C LEU A 14 -11.00 -19.05 -29.40
N ARG A 15 -11.97 -18.29 -29.90
CA ARG A 15 -13.21 -17.86 -29.24
C ARG A 15 -13.15 -18.18 -27.76
N ARG A 16 -12.63 -17.22 -26.99
CA ARG A 16 -12.85 -17.15 -25.55
C ARG A 16 -14.36 -17.09 -25.39
N ARG A 17 -14.97 -18.27 -25.28
CA ARG A 17 -16.39 -18.46 -25.02
C ARG A 17 -16.60 -17.72 -23.72
N ARG A 18 -17.12 -16.49 -23.84
CA ARG A 18 -17.56 -15.67 -22.73
C ARG A 18 -18.72 -16.44 -22.12
N LEU A 19 -18.40 -17.45 -21.31
CA LEU A 19 -19.26 -17.93 -20.26
C LEU A 19 -19.44 -16.69 -19.39
N ARG A 20 -20.49 -15.95 -19.73
CA ARG A 20 -21.08 -14.90 -18.92
C ARG A 20 -21.48 -15.64 -17.65
N ARG A 21 -20.53 -15.76 -16.71
CA ARG A 21 -20.82 -16.20 -15.35
C ARG A 21 -22.03 -15.38 -14.95
N PRO A 22 -23.13 -15.99 -14.50
CA PRO A 22 -24.25 -15.22 -14.01
C PRO A 22 -23.66 -14.28 -12.97
N ALA A 23 -23.68 -12.98 -13.27
CA ALA A 23 -23.43 -11.94 -12.30
C ALA A 23 -24.65 -12.02 -11.38
N TYR A 24 -24.66 -13.03 -10.52
CA TYR A 24 -25.47 -13.01 -9.32
C TYR A 24 -25.14 -11.70 -8.62
N ASP A 25 -26.12 -11.14 -7.91
CA ASP A 25 -26.08 -9.83 -7.26
C ASP A 25 -25.09 -9.82 -6.07
N THR A 26 -23.83 -10.22 -6.33
CA THR A 26 -22.70 -10.33 -5.42
C THR A 26 -22.44 -9.00 -4.73
N ASP A 27 -22.79 -7.89 -5.38
CA ASP A 27 -22.66 -6.58 -4.78
C ASP A 27 -23.66 -6.38 -3.63
N ARG A 28 -24.93 -6.77 -3.78
CA ARG A 28 -25.92 -6.67 -2.69
C ARG A 28 -25.67 -7.67 -1.57
N PHE A 29 -25.41 -8.93 -1.90
CA PHE A 29 -25.06 -9.94 -0.89
C PHE A 29 -23.73 -9.63 -0.20
N GLY A 30 -22.77 -9.06 -0.92
CA GLY A 30 -21.46 -8.66 -0.38
C GLY A 30 -21.55 -7.45 0.56
N VAL A 31 -22.38 -6.46 0.25
CA VAL A 31 -22.65 -5.33 1.15
C VAL A 31 -23.36 -5.79 2.43
N PHE A 32 -24.34 -6.70 2.31
CA PHE A 32 -25.02 -7.29 3.46
C PHE A 32 -24.04 -8.08 4.35
N ALA A 33 -23.21 -8.94 3.77
CA ALA A 33 -22.20 -9.71 4.51
C ALA A 33 -21.17 -8.81 5.22
N GLU A 34 -20.74 -7.72 4.58
CA GLU A 34 -19.83 -6.74 5.18
C GLU A 34 -20.47 -5.98 6.35
N GLN A 35 -21.75 -5.60 6.23
CA GLN A 35 -22.49 -4.99 7.35
C GLN A 35 -22.69 -5.99 8.50
N PHE A 36 -23.02 -7.24 8.19
CA PHE A 36 -23.20 -8.30 9.18
C PHE A 36 -21.89 -8.62 9.91
N ALA A 37 -20.76 -8.68 9.20
CA ALA A 37 -19.44 -8.89 9.79
C ALA A 37 -19.04 -7.76 10.75
N ARG A 38 -19.27 -6.49 10.36
CA ARG A 38 -19.05 -5.34 11.26
C ARG A 38 -19.96 -5.39 12.49
N PHE A 39 -21.21 -5.82 12.31
CA PHE A 39 -22.16 -5.95 13.40
C PHE A 39 -21.75 -7.04 14.41
N MET A 40 -21.35 -8.24 13.94
CA MET A 40 -20.84 -9.30 14.81
C MET A 40 -19.55 -8.94 15.54
N GLY A 41 -18.70 -8.09 14.97
CA GLY A 41 -17.47 -7.62 15.60
C GLY A 41 -17.68 -6.62 16.75
N THR A 42 -18.91 -6.19 17.02
CA THR A 42 -19.22 -5.17 18.03
C THR A 42 -19.71 -5.81 19.33
N ALA A 43 -19.30 -5.29 20.50
CA ALA A 43 -19.78 -5.75 21.82
C ALA A 43 -21.32 -5.70 21.97
N THR A 44 -21.97 -4.82 21.21
CA THR A 44 -23.43 -4.68 21.17
C THR A 44 -24.14 -5.95 20.69
N PHE A 45 -23.56 -6.74 19.77
CA PHE A 45 -24.16 -7.99 19.31
C PHE A 45 -24.26 -9.01 20.45
N LEU A 46 -23.17 -9.16 21.22
CA LEU A 46 -23.14 -10.05 22.38
C LEU A 46 -24.19 -9.64 23.42
N LEU A 47 -24.32 -8.33 23.68
CA LEU A 47 -25.35 -7.82 24.59
C LEU A 47 -26.76 -8.21 24.12
N TYR A 48 -27.09 -7.98 22.85
CA TYR A 48 -28.41 -8.36 22.30
C TYR A 48 -28.66 -9.87 22.37
N MET A 49 -27.66 -10.70 22.06
CA MET A 49 -27.78 -12.16 22.15
C MET A 49 -27.97 -12.62 23.59
N THR A 50 -27.23 -12.06 24.54
CA THR A 50 -27.41 -12.35 25.97
C THR A 50 -28.80 -11.94 26.46
N LEU A 51 -29.27 -10.75 26.07
CA LEU A 51 -30.63 -10.30 26.42
C LEU A 51 -31.70 -11.19 25.80
N PHE A 52 -31.54 -11.62 24.56
CA PHE A 52 -32.46 -12.55 23.90
C PHE A 52 -32.54 -13.89 24.65
N VAL A 53 -31.39 -14.51 24.96
CA VAL A 53 -31.33 -15.77 25.71
C VAL A 53 -31.91 -15.60 27.11
N ALA A 54 -31.55 -14.54 27.83
CA ALA A 54 -32.07 -14.25 29.15
C ALA A 54 -33.60 -14.04 29.12
N PHE A 55 -34.11 -13.27 28.16
CA PHE A 55 -35.54 -13.07 27.97
C PHE A 55 -36.27 -14.40 27.68
N TRP A 56 -35.71 -15.24 26.80
CA TRP A 56 -36.31 -16.54 26.47
C TRP A 56 -36.41 -17.45 27.69
N VAL A 57 -35.33 -17.54 28.47
CA VAL A 57 -35.29 -18.35 29.70
C VAL A 57 -36.26 -17.80 30.74
N VAL A 58 -36.25 -16.48 30.99
CA VAL A 58 -37.15 -15.83 31.95
C VAL A 58 -38.61 -16.04 31.54
N TRP A 59 -38.93 -15.87 30.25
CA TRP A 59 -40.27 -16.09 29.74
C TRP A 59 -40.73 -17.54 29.97
N ASN A 60 -39.96 -18.53 29.52
CA ASN A 60 -40.37 -19.94 29.66
C ASN A 60 -40.34 -20.43 31.11
N PHE A 61 -39.51 -19.83 31.97
CA PHE A 61 -39.47 -20.16 33.40
C PHE A 61 -40.67 -19.58 34.17
N THR A 62 -41.02 -18.31 33.91
CA THR A 62 -42.07 -17.59 34.66
C THR A 62 -43.47 -17.72 34.06
N ALA A 63 -43.58 -18.09 32.78
CA ALA A 63 -44.87 -18.29 32.14
C ALA A 63 -45.67 -19.43 32.80
N PRO A 64 -47.01 -19.32 32.87
CA PRO A 64 -47.89 -20.43 33.23
C PRO A 64 -47.69 -21.63 32.28
N ALA A 65 -47.90 -22.86 32.76
CA ALA A 65 -47.65 -24.08 31.99
C ALA A 65 -48.32 -24.10 30.61
N ASP A 66 -49.49 -23.48 30.47
CA ASP A 66 -50.23 -23.42 29.21
C ASP A 66 -49.58 -22.50 28.15
N TRP A 67 -48.70 -21.58 28.56
CA TRP A 67 -48.03 -20.58 27.70
C TRP A 67 -46.52 -20.79 27.59
N ARG A 68 -46.00 -21.88 28.16
CA ARG A 68 -44.60 -22.28 27.97
C ARG A 68 -44.46 -22.91 26.60
N PHE A 69 -43.60 -22.32 25.79
CA PHE A 69 -43.33 -22.81 24.45
C PHE A 69 -42.10 -23.74 24.42
N ASP A 70 -41.21 -23.62 25.41
CA ASP A 70 -39.93 -24.33 25.47
C ASP A 70 -39.55 -24.64 26.94
N ASP A 71 -40.07 -25.75 27.47
CA ASP A 71 -39.75 -26.23 28.82
C ASP A 71 -38.31 -26.76 28.92
N TYR A 72 -37.74 -26.76 30.14
CA TYR A 72 -36.43 -27.34 30.40
C TYR A 72 -36.38 -28.80 29.88
N PRO A 73 -35.45 -29.14 28.96
CA PRO A 73 -34.12 -28.56 28.77
C PRO A 73 -33.94 -27.50 27.65
N TYR A 74 -34.99 -26.77 27.23
CA TYR A 74 -34.95 -25.70 26.21
C TYR A 74 -34.49 -26.19 24.82
N ILE A 75 -35.21 -27.18 24.28
CA ILE A 75 -34.87 -27.79 22.98
C ILE A 75 -35.00 -26.79 21.83
N PHE A 76 -36.01 -25.91 21.85
CA PHE A 76 -36.23 -24.96 20.77
C PHE A 76 -35.15 -23.87 20.74
N LEU A 77 -34.78 -23.34 21.91
CA LEU A 77 -33.65 -22.42 22.02
C LEU A 77 -32.38 -23.05 21.44
N THR A 78 -32.10 -24.30 21.82
CA THR A 78 -30.93 -25.04 21.34
C THR A 78 -30.95 -25.23 19.82
N LEU A 79 -32.10 -25.62 19.26
CA LEU A 79 -32.28 -25.76 17.81
C LEU A 79 -32.04 -24.43 17.09
N ILE A 80 -32.60 -23.32 17.58
CA ILE A 80 -32.41 -22.00 16.98
C ILE A 80 -30.93 -21.59 17.03
N LEU A 81 -30.26 -21.75 18.17
CA LEU A 81 -28.84 -21.40 18.29
C LEU A 81 -27.94 -22.25 17.38
N SER A 82 -28.20 -23.56 17.28
CA SER A 82 -27.44 -24.43 16.37
C SER A 82 -27.64 -24.06 14.90
N LEU A 83 -28.86 -23.74 14.50
CA LEU A 83 -29.16 -23.25 13.14
C LEU A 83 -28.47 -21.91 12.87
N GLN A 84 -28.51 -21.00 13.84
CA GLN A 84 -27.87 -19.68 13.74
C GLN A 84 -26.36 -19.81 13.54
N ALA A 85 -25.69 -20.70 14.29
CA ALA A 85 -24.27 -20.98 14.10
C ALA A 85 -23.97 -21.60 12.72
N SER A 86 -24.81 -22.54 12.27
CA SER A 86 -24.65 -23.21 10.97
C SER A 86 -24.75 -22.23 9.79
N TYR A 87 -25.68 -21.28 9.83
CA TYR A 87 -25.82 -20.27 8.78
C TYR A 87 -24.82 -19.11 8.89
N ALA A 88 -24.31 -18.82 10.08
CA ALA A 88 -23.28 -17.80 10.26
C ALA A 88 -21.98 -18.15 9.53
N ALA A 89 -21.54 -19.42 9.57
CA ALA A 89 -20.29 -19.87 8.94
C ALA A 89 -20.17 -19.51 7.45
N PRO A 90 -21.12 -19.87 6.55
CA PRO A 90 -21.02 -19.50 5.14
C PRO A 90 -21.10 -17.98 4.93
N LEU A 91 -21.89 -17.26 5.73
CA LEU A 91 -21.99 -15.81 5.62
C LEU A 91 -20.67 -15.11 6.00
N ILE A 92 -20.01 -15.58 7.07
CA ILE A 92 -18.68 -15.13 7.46
C ILE A 92 -17.67 -15.42 6.34
N LEU A 93 -17.69 -16.61 5.73
CA LEU A 93 -16.80 -16.94 4.61
C LEU A 93 -16.99 -16.01 3.41
N LEU A 94 -18.23 -15.61 3.10
CA LEU A 94 -18.49 -14.61 2.05
C LEU A 94 -17.92 -13.24 2.42
N ALA A 95 -18.07 -12.81 3.67
CA ALA A 95 -17.49 -11.55 4.14
C ALA A 95 -15.95 -11.58 4.08
N GLN A 96 -15.34 -12.70 4.48
CA GLN A 96 -13.89 -12.92 4.45
C GLN A 96 -13.34 -12.89 3.02
N ASN A 97 -13.94 -13.63 2.08
CA ASN A 97 -13.52 -13.61 0.66
C ASN A 97 -13.50 -12.20 0.06
N ARG A 98 -14.41 -11.32 0.50
CA ARG A 98 -14.49 -9.94 0.05
C ARG A 98 -13.45 -9.05 0.72
N GLN A 99 -13.18 -9.23 2.01
CA GLN A 99 -12.08 -8.56 2.70
C GLN A 99 -10.74 -8.92 2.07
N GLU A 100 -10.47 -10.22 1.87
CA GLU A 100 -9.25 -10.72 1.23
C GLU A 100 -9.06 -10.15 -0.20
N ALA A 101 -10.15 -10.02 -0.96
CA ALA A 101 -10.09 -9.42 -2.29
C ALA A 101 -9.65 -7.95 -2.25
N ARG A 102 -10.13 -7.17 -1.27
CA ARG A 102 -9.70 -5.78 -1.06
C ARG A 102 -8.26 -5.70 -0.59
N ASP A 103 -7.90 -6.52 0.41
CA ASP A 103 -6.56 -6.56 0.98
C ASP A 103 -5.52 -6.92 -0.09
N ARG A 104 -5.86 -7.83 -1.01
CA ARG A 104 -5.01 -8.15 -2.16
C ARG A 104 -4.78 -6.95 -3.09
N VAL A 105 -5.82 -6.16 -3.37
CA VAL A 105 -5.68 -4.96 -4.21
C VAL A 105 -4.80 -3.93 -3.54
N ILE A 106 -5.00 -3.69 -2.24
CA ILE A 106 -4.18 -2.77 -1.45
C ILE A 106 -2.72 -3.24 -1.46
N ALA A 107 -2.47 -4.53 -1.20
CA ALA A 107 -1.11 -5.09 -1.21
C ALA A 107 -0.43 -5.04 -2.58
N GLU A 108 -1.18 -5.12 -3.69
CA GLU A 108 -0.63 -4.93 -5.04
C GLU A 108 -0.26 -3.46 -5.30
N GLN A 109 -1.11 -2.53 -4.88
CA GLN A 109 -0.83 -1.10 -5.01
C GLN A 109 0.38 -0.69 -4.17
N ASP A 110 0.48 -1.20 -2.94
CA ASP A 110 1.60 -0.95 -2.03
C ASP A 110 2.91 -1.45 -2.65
N ARG A 111 2.94 -2.69 -3.16
CA ARG A 111 4.10 -3.22 -3.89
C ARG A 111 4.50 -2.37 -5.10
N GLN A 112 3.54 -1.83 -5.84
CA GLN A 112 3.83 -0.95 -6.98
C GLN A 112 4.36 0.41 -6.53
N ALA A 113 3.85 0.96 -5.43
CA ALA A 113 4.34 2.20 -4.84
C ALA A 113 5.78 2.03 -4.35
N ASP A 114 6.08 0.94 -3.63
CA ASP A 114 7.42 0.61 -3.14
C ASP A 114 8.41 0.45 -4.29
N ALA A 115 8.03 -0.27 -5.36
CA ALA A 115 8.88 -0.43 -6.53
C ALA A 115 9.21 0.92 -7.19
N ARG A 116 8.25 1.85 -7.27
CA ARG A 116 8.48 3.21 -7.79
C ARG A 116 9.36 4.02 -6.86
N ALA A 117 9.11 3.97 -5.54
CA ALA A 117 9.92 4.66 -4.56
C ALA A 117 11.38 4.18 -4.58
N HIS A 118 11.62 2.88 -4.74
CA HIS A 118 12.96 2.32 -4.93
C HIS A 118 13.64 2.86 -6.20
N ALA A 119 12.94 2.92 -7.33
CA ALA A 119 13.48 3.47 -8.57
C ALA A 119 13.80 4.97 -8.46
N ASP A 120 12.91 5.75 -7.82
CA ASP A 120 13.10 7.18 -7.59
C ASP A 120 14.30 7.43 -6.67
N MET A 121 14.46 6.64 -5.60
CA MET A 121 15.65 6.70 -4.74
C MET A 121 16.93 6.37 -5.50
N GLU A 122 16.91 5.35 -6.35
CA GLU A 122 18.07 4.99 -7.17
C GLU A 122 18.42 6.10 -8.17
N PHE A 123 17.41 6.70 -8.81
CA PHE A 123 17.58 7.84 -9.69
C PHE A 123 18.19 9.03 -8.95
N LEU A 124 17.61 9.42 -7.81
CA LEU A 124 18.13 10.51 -6.98
C LEU A 124 19.55 10.22 -6.49
N ALA A 125 19.87 8.98 -6.12
CA ALA A 125 21.22 8.61 -5.71
C ALA A 125 22.24 8.76 -6.86
N ARG A 126 21.86 8.36 -8.08
CA ARG A 126 22.69 8.57 -9.27
C ARG A 126 22.86 10.05 -9.57
N GLU A 127 21.82 10.86 -9.44
CA GLU A 127 21.95 12.31 -9.68
C GLU A 127 22.71 13.05 -8.59
N VAL A 128 22.62 12.63 -7.35
CA VAL A 128 23.51 13.15 -6.30
C VAL A 128 24.96 12.75 -6.58
N ALA A 129 25.22 11.53 -7.06
CA ALA A 129 26.56 11.10 -7.44
C ALA A 129 27.12 11.87 -8.65
N SER A 130 26.29 12.11 -9.68
CA SER A 130 26.68 12.89 -10.88
C SER A 130 26.92 14.36 -10.52
N LEU A 131 26.06 14.96 -9.69
CA LEU A 131 26.24 16.30 -9.15
C LEU A 131 27.54 16.40 -8.32
N ARG A 132 27.82 15.41 -7.47
CA ARG A 132 29.06 15.36 -6.69
C ARG A 132 30.30 15.26 -7.60
N MET A 133 30.25 14.47 -8.66
CA MET A 133 31.38 14.33 -9.59
C MET A 133 31.63 15.63 -10.36
N SER A 134 30.57 16.24 -10.91
CA SER A 134 30.69 17.51 -11.64
C SER A 134 31.21 18.66 -10.76
N LEU A 135 30.76 18.76 -9.51
CA LEU A 135 31.30 19.70 -8.52
C LEU A 135 32.72 19.31 -8.03
N GLY A 136 33.05 18.02 -8.04
CA GLY A 136 34.36 17.50 -7.63
C GLY A 136 35.45 17.72 -8.68
N GLU A 137 35.11 17.65 -9.98
CA GLU A 137 36.04 17.83 -11.10
C GLU A 137 36.33 19.30 -11.43
N THR A 138 35.49 20.25 -10.98
CA THR A 138 35.70 21.67 -11.23
C THR A 138 35.81 22.47 -9.93
N THR A 139 36.99 22.99 -9.59
CA THR A 139 37.01 24.35 -8.99
C THR A 139 36.74 24.48 -7.47
N THR A 140 36.85 23.43 -6.63
CA THR A 140 36.93 23.70 -5.17
C THR A 140 38.36 23.85 -4.71
N ARG A 141 39.18 22.80 -4.76
CA ARG A 141 40.49 22.84 -4.10
C ARG A 141 41.50 23.75 -4.80
N ASP A 142 41.73 23.55 -6.09
CA ASP A 142 42.78 24.27 -6.81
C ASP A 142 42.38 25.72 -7.12
N PHE A 143 41.09 25.96 -7.33
CA PHE A 143 40.55 27.31 -7.50
C PHE A 143 40.44 28.09 -6.18
N LEU A 144 39.93 27.51 -5.07
CA LEU A 144 40.00 28.23 -3.78
C LEU A 144 41.45 28.50 -3.38
N ARG A 145 42.37 27.60 -3.72
CA ARG A 145 43.79 27.78 -3.44
C ARG A 145 44.42 28.86 -4.31
N SER A 146 44.10 28.93 -5.60
CA SER A 146 44.59 30.00 -6.47
C SER A 146 44.05 31.35 -6.05
N GLU A 147 42.77 31.42 -5.65
CA GLU A 147 42.14 32.68 -5.25
C GLU A 147 42.63 33.18 -3.90
N LEU A 148 42.80 32.28 -2.92
CA LEU A 148 43.48 32.61 -1.67
C LEU A 148 44.89 33.13 -1.92
N ARG A 149 45.62 32.55 -2.87
CA ARG A 149 47.01 32.94 -3.16
C ARG A 149 47.11 34.25 -3.95
N SER A 150 46.18 34.48 -4.87
CA SER A 150 46.01 35.74 -5.59
C SER A 150 45.74 36.88 -4.60
N LEU A 151 44.74 36.72 -3.73
CA LEU A 151 44.42 37.70 -2.69
C LEU A 151 45.57 37.92 -1.70
N LEU A 152 46.32 36.87 -1.36
CA LEU A 152 47.49 36.98 -0.48
C LEU A 152 48.60 37.81 -1.13
N ASN A 153 48.92 37.56 -2.41
CA ASN A 153 49.92 38.33 -3.15
C ASN A 153 49.50 39.80 -3.29
N GLU A 154 48.22 40.06 -3.57
CA GLU A 154 47.69 41.43 -3.71
C GLU A 154 47.80 42.23 -2.39
N LEU A 155 47.68 41.55 -1.25
CA LEU A 155 47.93 42.15 0.07
C LEU A 155 49.42 42.36 0.35
N ASP A 156 50.28 41.44 -0.04
CA ASP A 156 51.74 41.52 0.14
C ASP A 156 52.34 42.67 -0.69
N GLU A 157 51.89 42.84 -1.93
CA GLU A 157 52.30 43.90 -2.85
C GLU A 157 51.80 45.28 -2.42
N ARG A 158 50.70 45.36 -1.67
CA ARG A 158 50.29 46.58 -0.96
C ARG A 158 51.14 46.86 0.28
N ALA A 159 51.69 45.84 0.93
CA ALA A 159 52.50 45.97 2.12
C ALA A 159 53.98 46.24 1.82
N HIS A 160 54.48 45.82 0.65
CA HIS A 160 55.79 46.14 0.09
C HIS A 160 55.62 46.69 -1.34
N PRO A 161 55.34 48.00 -1.50
CA PRO A 161 55.45 48.61 -2.81
C PRO A 161 56.89 48.42 -3.31
N PRO A 162 57.10 48.08 -4.61
CA PRO A 162 58.44 47.94 -5.15
C PRO A 162 59.18 49.26 -4.91
N GLU A 163 60.31 49.18 -4.21
CA GLU A 163 61.28 50.27 -4.20
C GLU A 163 61.61 50.52 -5.67
N SER A 164 61.20 51.69 -6.16
CA SER A 164 61.63 52.18 -7.44
C SER A 164 63.15 52.31 -7.35
N ASP A 165 63.87 51.38 -7.98
CA ASP A 165 65.27 51.56 -8.37
C ASP A 165 65.30 52.71 -9.39
N GLU A 166 65.15 53.94 -8.89
CA GLU A 166 65.84 55.10 -9.42
C GLU A 166 67.31 54.95 -9.00
N ASP A 167 68.22 55.30 -9.92
CA ASP A 167 69.68 55.25 -9.82
C ASP A 167 70.26 53.88 -10.28
N ASP A 168 70.83 53.75 -11.48
CA ASP A 168 72.03 54.48 -11.86
C ASP A 168 72.16 54.62 -13.40
N TYR A 169 71.92 55.84 -13.89
CA TYR A 169 72.44 56.34 -15.16
C TYR A 169 73.61 57.30 -14.84
N GLU A 170 74.80 56.80 -14.49
CA GLU A 170 76.04 57.58 -14.57
C GLU A 170 77.15 56.69 -15.20
N GLU A 171 77.44 56.88 -16.49
CA GLU A 171 78.56 57.68 -17.02
C GLU A 171 79.94 56.98 -16.92
N GLY A 172 80.57 56.75 -18.09
CA GLY A 172 82.03 56.62 -18.22
C GLY A 172 82.56 55.36 -18.88
#